data_AF-A0A383CS35-F1
#
_entry.id   AF-A0A383CS35-F1
#
_cell.length_a   1.000
_cell.length_b   1.000
_cell.length_c   1.000
_cell.angle_alpha   90.00
_cell.angle_beta   90.00
_cell.angle_gamma   90.00
#
_symmetry.space_group_name_H-M   'P 1'
#
loop_
_entity.id
_entity.type
_entity.pdbx_description
1 polymer ?
#
loop_
_entity_poly.entity_id
_entity_poly.type
_entity_poly.pdbx_seq_one_letter_code
_entity_poly.pdbx_strand_id
1 'polypeptide(L)'
;WLQQELNEKWSLPKVDQGTSMSPEEAYALVFPEGAELAKYITDVRDAIVPRIKGMSMSYLLEEMYIRPNGDLAKYEIIGQVIINHGNQHYGQINMAMTMLGKPGLGV
;
A
#
# COMPACT_ATOMS: atom_id res chain seq x y z
N TRP A 1 -1.82 -3.74 -10.00
CA TRP A 1 -0.51 -3.27 -10.48
C TRP A 1 -0.09 -3.99 -11.75
N LEU A 2 0.61 -5.12 -11.68
CA LEU A 2 1.18 -5.81 -12.85
C LEU A 2 0.14 -6.40 -13.80
N GLN A 3 -0.92 -7.03 -13.27
CA GLN A 3 -2.01 -7.59 -14.10
C GLN A 3 -2.69 -6.54 -14.99
N GLN A 4 -2.67 -5.27 -14.56
CA GLN A 4 -3.24 -4.16 -15.31
C GLN A 4 -2.16 -3.34 -16.04
N GLU A 5 -0.88 -3.74 -15.98
CA GLU A 5 0.27 -3.05 -16.59
C GLU A 5 0.41 -1.59 -16.13
N LEU A 6 0.00 -1.28 -14.90
CA LEU A 6 -0.05 0.11 -14.40
C LEU A 6 1.34 0.73 -14.25
N ASN A 7 2.37 -0.09 -14.01
CA ASN A 7 3.75 0.39 -14.00
C ASN A 7 4.16 0.98 -15.36
N GLU A 8 3.75 0.36 -16.46
CA GLU A 8 4.08 0.84 -17.81
C GLU A 8 3.17 2.02 -18.18
N LYS A 9 1.86 1.87 -17.96
CA LYS A 9 0.87 2.90 -18.28
C LYS A 9 1.11 4.22 -17.55
N TRP A 10 1.56 4.15 -16.30
CA TRP A 10 1.85 5.33 -15.49
C TRP A 10 3.33 5.69 -15.47
N SER A 11 4.18 4.94 -16.19
CA SER A 11 5.65 5.15 -16.19
C SER A 11 6.24 5.15 -14.77
N LEU A 12 5.74 4.28 -13.90
CA LEU A 12 6.14 4.16 -12.50
C LEU A 12 6.97 2.87 -12.26
N PRO A 13 7.83 2.84 -11.23
CA PRO A 13 8.61 1.66 -10.90
C PRO A 13 7.77 0.39 -10.76
N LYS A 14 8.23 -0.69 -11.40
CA LYS A 14 7.57 -2.01 -11.39
C LYS A 14 7.54 -2.62 -9.99
N VAL A 15 8.68 -2.53 -9.30
CA VAL A 15 8.94 -2.91 -7.90
C VAL A 15 9.67 -1.73 -7.24
N ASP A 16 9.74 -1.69 -5.91
CA ASP A 16 10.50 -0.69 -5.14
C ASP A 16 9.93 0.74 -5.12
N GLN A 17 8.63 0.86 -4.85
CA GLN A 17 7.98 2.15 -4.63
C GLN A 17 8.25 2.62 -3.19
N GLY A 18 9.31 3.41 -3.01
CA GLY A 18 9.60 4.12 -1.76
C GLY A 18 10.53 3.40 -0.78
N THR A 19 10.80 2.10 -0.93
CA THR A 19 11.85 1.42 -0.14
C THR A 19 13.22 1.75 -0.71
N SER A 20 14.08 2.38 0.08
CA SER A 20 15.43 2.82 -0.33
C SER A 20 15.47 3.87 -1.44
N MET A 21 14.33 4.47 -1.79
CA MET A 21 14.23 5.55 -2.76
C MET A 21 14.68 6.87 -2.13
N SER A 22 15.48 7.66 -2.84
CA SER A 22 15.86 8.98 -2.34
C SER A 22 14.67 9.95 -2.38
N PRO A 23 14.65 11.01 -1.55
CA PRO A 23 13.61 12.04 -1.66
C PRO A 23 13.52 12.64 -3.06
N GLU A 24 14.64 12.88 -3.73
CA GLU A 24 14.70 13.44 -5.08
C GLU A 24 14.00 12.53 -6.11
N GLU A 25 14.28 11.22 -6.04
CA GLU A 25 13.61 10.23 -6.89
C GLU A 25 12.11 10.16 -6.58
N ALA A 26 11.74 10.15 -5.30
CA ALA A 26 10.34 10.09 -4.88
C ALA A 26 9.55 11.32 -5.34
N TYR A 27 10.14 12.52 -5.27
CA TYR A 27 9.50 13.76 -5.71
C TYR A 27 9.44 13.90 -7.23
N ALA A 28 10.29 13.19 -7.97
CA ALA A 28 10.26 13.16 -9.43
C ALA A 28 9.16 12.24 -10.00
N LEU A 29 8.53 11.41 -9.16
CA LEU A 29 7.44 10.53 -9.60
C LEU A 29 6.22 11.35 -10.00
N VAL A 30 5.66 11.01 -11.16
CA VAL A 30 4.42 11.61 -11.67
C VAL A 30 3.33 10.56 -11.62
N PHE A 31 2.37 10.76 -10.71
CA PHE A 31 1.23 9.88 -10.56
C PHE A 31 0.11 10.26 -11.55
N PRO A 32 -0.77 9.31 -11.92
CA PRO A 32 -1.96 9.60 -12.71
C PRO A 32 -2.94 10.50 -11.94
N GLU A 33 -4.00 10.92 -12.61
CA GLU A 33 -5.07 11.69 -11.99
C GLU A 33 -5.72 10.94 -10.82
N GLY A 34 -6.23 11.69 -9.84
CA GLY A 34 -6.76 11.11 -8.60
C GLY A 34 -7.87 10.07 -8.81
N ALA A 35 -8.69 10.24 -9.85
CA ALA A 35 -9.75 9.30 -10.20
C ALA A 35 -9.19 7.93 -10.68
N GLU A 36 -8.09 7.92 -11.42
CA GLU A 36 -7.45 6.68 -11.88
C GLU A 36 -6.78 5.95 -10.71
N LEU A 37 -6.14 6.68 -9.80
CA LEU A 37 -5.57 6.11 -8.60
C LEU A 37 -6.66 5.53 -7.68
N ALA A 38 -7.79 6.24 -7.52
CA ALA A 38 -8.94 5.75 -6.75
C ALA A 38 -9.56 4.49 -7.36
N LYS A 39 -9.62 4.40 -8.69
CA LYS A 39 -10.03 3.19 -9.39
C LYS A 39 -9.09 2.02 -9.07
N TYR A 40 -7.78 2.22 -9.12
CA TYR A 40 -6.83 1.16 -8.77
C TYR A 40 -7.02 0.67 -7.33
N ILE A 41 -7.23 1.57 -6.37
CA ILE A 41 -7.51 1.21 -4.96
C ILE A 41 -8.79 0.36 -4.87
N THR A 42 -9.83 0.72 -5.63
CA THR A 42 -11.09 -0.02 -5.68
C THR A 42 -10.89 -1.43 -6.27
N ASP A 43 -10.13 -1.54 -7.36
CA ASP A 43 -9.83 -2.82 -8.00
C ASP A 43 -9.02 -3.75 -7.07
N VAL A 44 -8.07 -3.20 -6.30
CA VAL A 44 -7.32 -3.95 -5.28
C VAL A 44 -8.26 -4.45 -4.18
N ARG A 45 -9.15 -3.59 -3.67
CA ARG A 45 -10.15 -3.98 -2.67
C ARG A 45 -11.00 -5.14 -3.19
N ASP A 46 -11.53 -5.03 -4.41
CA ASP A 46 -12.44 -6.03 -4.98
C ASP A 46 -11.74 -7.37 -5.21
N ALA A 47 -10.45 -7.36 -5.54
CA ALA A 47 -9.63 -8.57 -5.63
C ALA A 47 -9.32 -9.20 -4.26
N ILE A 48 -9.06 -8.38 -3.23
CA ILE A 48 -8.56 -8.85 -1.93
C ILE A 48 -9.68 -9.22 -0.95
N VAL A 49 -10.83 -8.53 -0.96
CA VAL A 49 -11.94 -8.81 -0.02
C VAL A 49 -12.42 -10.27 -0.09
N PRO A 50 -12.64 -10.89 -1.26
CA PRO A 50 -12.97 -12.32 -1.34
C PRO A 50 -11.86 -13.21 -0.79
N ARG A 51 -10.59 -12.83 -1.02
CA ARG A 51 -9.43 -13.57 -0.51
C ARG A 51 -9.41 -13.57 1.01
N ILE A 52 -9.67 -12.42 1.65
CA ILE A 52 -9.77 -12.28 3.11
C ILE A 52 -10.90 -13.15 3.65
N LYS A 53 -12.10 -13.07 3.06
CA LYS A 53 -13.26 -13.89 3.46
C LYS A 53 -12.98 -15.39 3.41
N GLY A 54 -12.14 -15.82 2.47
CA GLY A 54 -11.75 -17.22 2.30
C GLY A 54 -10.52 -17.66 3.10
N MET A 55 -9.92 -16.82 3.95
CA MET A 55 -8.75 -17.23 4.73
C MET A 55 -9.15 -18.21 5.83
N SER A 56 -8.47 -19.37 5.87
CA SER A 56 -8.58 -20.31 6.99
C SER A 56 -7.62 -19.93 8.12
N MET A 57 -7.87 -20.46 9.31
CA MET A 57 -6.91 -20.34 10.42
C MET A 57 -5.56 -20.98 10.07
N SER A 58 -5.55 -22.13 9.39
CA SER A 58 -4.31 -22.78 8.96
C SER A 58 -3.48 -21.92 8.03
N TYR A 59 -4.13 -21.18 7.11
CA TYR A 59 -3.45 -20.22 6.25
C TYR A 59 -2.87 -19.05 7.05
N LEU A 60 -3.63 -18.53 8.02
CA LEU A 60 -3.21 -17.39 8.84
C LEU A 60 -2.01 -17.71 9.75
N LEU A 61 -1.90 -18.97 10.20
CA LEU A 61 -0.81 -19.46 11.05
C LEU A 61 0.42 -19.92 10.26
N GLU A 62 0.37 -19.96 8.94
CA GLU A 62 1.53 -20.30 8.11
C GLU A 62 2.61 -19.22 8.25
N GLU A 63 3.83 -19.65 8.55
CA GLU A 63 5.00 -18.76 8.65
C GLU A 63 5.63 -18.53 7.29
N MET A 64 6.11 -17.31 7.08
CA MET A 64 6.92 -16.96 5.92
C MET A 64 7.99 -15.94 6.29
N TYR A 65 9.13 -16.04 5.61
CA TYR A 65 10.22 -15.09 5.78
C TYR A 65 9.87 -13.74 5.14
N ILE A 66 9.87 -12.69 5.95
CA ILE A 66 9.63 -11.30 5.55
C ILE A 66 10.88 -10.47 5.82
N ARG A 67 11.39 -9.77 4.80
CA ARG A 67 12.49 -8.84 4.99
C ARG A 67 11.97 -7.47 5.45
N PRO A 68 12.61 -6.81 6.42
CA PRO A 68 13.75 -7.26 7.23
C PRO A 68 13.35 -8.02 8.52
N ASN A 69 12.06 -8.25 8.75
CA ASN A 69 11.49 -8.69 10.04
C ASN A 69 11.77 -10.15 10.46
N GLY A 70 12.19 -11.03 9.54
CA GLY A 70 12.38 -12.46 9.82
C GLY A 70 11.15 -13.30 9.51
N ASP A 71 11.09 -14.50 10.08
CA ASP A 71 9.95 -15.41 9.93
C ASP A 71 8.77 -14.93 10.78
N LEU A 72 7.63 -14.71 10.14
CA LEU A 72 6.39 -14.26 10.78
C LEU A 72 5.20 -15.07 10.27
N ALA A 73 4.22 -15.31 11.14
CA ALA A 73 2.94 -15.86 10.70
C ALA A 73 2.16 -14.83 9.87
N LYS A 74 1.38 -15.28 8.89
CA LYS A 74 0.62 -14.38 7.99
C LYS A 74 -0.31 -13.42 8.73
N TYR A 75 -0.91 -13.81 9.86
CA TYR A 75 -1.73 -12.89 10.65
C TYR A 75 -0.92 -11.73 11.26
N GLU A 76 0.32 -11.98 11.68
CA GLU A 76 1.23 -10.95 12.20
C GLU A 76 1.63 -9.99 11.09
N ILE A 77 1.94 -10.53 9.90
CA ILE A 77 2.27 -9.75 8.71
C ILE A 77 1.12 -8.82 8.33
N ILE A 78 -0.11 -9.34 8.30
CA ILE A 78 -1.30 -8.53 8.02
C ILE A 78 -1.46 -7.40 9.05
N GLY A 79 -1.30 -7.70 10.34
CA GLY A 79 -1.42 -6.68 11.39
C GLY A 79 -0.32 -5.62 11.33
N GLN A 80 0.95 -6.05 11.31
CA GLN A 80 2.10 -5.17 11.49
C GLN A 80 2.58 -4.53 10.19
N VAL A 81 2.64 -5.28 9.10
CA VAL A 81 3.24 -4.83 7.83
C VAL A 81 2.19 -4.20 6.92
N ILE A 82 0.94 -4.64 6.99
CA ILE A 82 -0.13 -4.11 6.12
C ILE A 82 -0.95 -3.04 6.84
N ILE A 83 -1.63 -3.41 7.93
CA ILE A 83 -2.57 -2.50 8.61
C ILE A 83 -1.83 -1.34 9.28
N ASN A 84 -0.84 -1.63 10.12
CA ASN A 84 -0.10 -0.59 10.83
C ASN A 84 0.67 0.34 9.87
N HIS A 85 1.29 -0.21 8.82
CA HIS A 85 1.96 0.59 7.79
C HIS A 85 0.99 1.50 7.04
N GLY A 86 -0.18 0.99 6.64
CA GLY A 86 -1.24 1.80 6.03
C GLY A 86 -1.70 2.95 6.93
N ASN A 87 -1.85 2.71 8.23
CA ASN A 87 -2.19 3.76 9.20
C ASN A 87 -1.09 4.83 9.35
N GLN A 88 0.19 4.45 9.24
CA GLN A 88 1.28 5.43 9.23
C GLN A 88 1.19 6.36 8.02
N HIS A 89 0.98 5.81 6.82
CA HIS A 89 0.78 6.62 5.62
C HIS A 89 -0.47 7.51 5.72
N TYR A 90 -1.55 7.00 6.30
CA TYR A 90 -2.74 7.81 6.56
C TYR A 90 -2.42 9.04 7.41
N GLY A 91 -1.65 8.87 8.49
CA GLY A 91 -1.19 9.98 9.32
C GLY A 91 -0.33 10.99 8.56
N GLN A 92 0.60 10.51 7.72
CA GLN A 92 1.43 11.36 6.87
C GLN A 92 0.61 12.18 5.87
N ILE A 93 -0.37 11.56 5.22
CA ILE A 93 -1.28 12.26 4.29
C ILE A 93 -2.11 13.31 5.04
N ASN A 94 -2.65 12.96 6.22
CA ASN A 94 -3.41 13.89 7.04
C ASN A 94 -2.58 15.12 7.45
N MET A 95 -1.31 14.91 7.83
CA MET A 95 -0.36 15.99 8.09
C MET A 95 -0.12 16.84 6.85
N ALA A 96 0.13 16.22 5.68
CA ALA A 96 0.36 16.94 4.44
C ALA A 96 -0.86 17.80 4.03
N MET A 97 -2.07 17.26 4.16
CA MET A 97 -3.32 17.98 3.92
C MET A 97 -3.43 19.22 4.83
N THR A 98 -3.12 19.06 6.12
CA THR A 98 -3.13 20.16 7.10
C THR A 98 -2.12 21.25 6.72
N MET A 99 -0.90 20.88 6.32
CA MET A 99 0.13 21.82 5.87
C MET A 99 -0.28 22.59 4.61
N LEU A 100 -1.09 21.98 3.74
CA LEU A 100 -1.66 22.62 2.55
C LEU A 100 -2.91 23.46 2.84
N GLY A 101 -3.30 23.62 4.11
CA GLY A 101 -4.52 24.32 4.51
C GLY A 101 -5.81 23.62 4.06
N LYS A 102 -5.71 22.34 3.70
CA LYS A 102 -6.87 21.51 3.33
C LYS A 102 -7.44 20.87 4.60
N PRO A 103 -8.76 20.55 4.60
CA PRO A 103 -9.32 19.75 5.67
C PRO A 103 -8.52 18.45 5.84
N GLY A 104 -8.20 18.11 7.08
CA GLY A 104 -7.60 16.82 7.39
C GLY A 104 -8.52 15.67 6.98
N LEU A 105 -7.95 14.49 6.83
CA LEU A 105 -8.68 13.25 6.60
C LEU A 105 -9.38 12.76 7.89
N GLY A 106 -9.69 13.63 8.84
CA GLY A 106 -10.21 13.22 10.14
C GLY A 106 -11.36 12.21 10.04
N VAL A 107 -11.44 11.35 11.05
CA VAL A 107 -12.76 11.12 11.65
C VAL A 107 -13.27 12.43 12.22
#